data_AF-A0A420J1R5-F1
#
_entry.id   AF-A0A420J1R5-F1
#
_cell.length_a   1.000
_cell.length_b   1.000
_cell.length_c   1.000
_cell.angle_alpha   90.00
_cell.angle_beta   90.00
_cell.angle_gamma   90.00
#
_symmetry.space_group_name_H-M   'P 1'
#
loop_
_entity.id
_entity.type
_entity.pdbx_description
1 polymer ?
#
loop_
_entity_poly.entity_id
_entity_poly.type
_entity_poly.pdbx_seq_one_letter_code
_entity_poly.pdbx_strand_id
1 'polypeptide(L)'
;METSLEHMSSIRPDCYSNIKCGYCGNASGNISYQVYATDLTAEFYQKLLDRGWRRSGTVLYKPDLRASCCPPYAIRVDSLKYRPSKDQRQKLNRFNKQMIGQRYLQAAARLYPLTREQAKKRKQDFDLIERIHESEVYEQKGSLQHDHSFVVTVEASNFSEEKYSLYENYQRVVHRQSPTSIDRNAFTSFLCDSPVRNKLTNNQICDQQIGTYHQCYRINGILVAMGVLDLLPNCVSAIYFMYHENVKKFDFGKLSAMREIALAKENGYHWWYPGFYIHDCIKMRYKAEYSPVYILGPESYQWQLFTKDLKHAFSIKKYHSLIIDSTRTPTGPLTHLSDLSKISDEDSINEDLSHVIDADVPLFARNMPGILTREELPMESDLGKMFVKLYYTERFACDLEDWGSSSIDDLYSIKGIVAEVFSAFGPELCKEIFLNFQ
;
A
#
# COMPACT_ATOMS: atom_id res chain seq x y z
N MET A 1 6.30 30.87 18.31
CA MET A 1 7.07 29.88 17.52
C MET A 1 6.45 29.89 16.14
N GLU A 2 7.12 30.46 15.14
CA GLU A 2 6.69 30.34 13.74
C GLU A 2 6.78 28.86 13.36
N THR A 3 5.65 28.18 13.29
CA THR A 3 5.54 26.86 12.66
C THR A 3 5.77 27.06 11.17
N SER A 4 7.01 26.83 10.70
CA SER A 4 7.30 26.83 9.27
C SER A 4 6.52 25.70 8.60
N LEU A 5 5.54 26.06 7.77
CA LEU A 5 4.72 25.13 6.99
C LEU A 5 5.56 24.24 6.06
N GLU A 6 6.83 24.59 5.80
CA GLU A 6 7.76 23.78 5.02
C GLU A 6 7.97 22.38 5.60
N HIS A 7 7.74 22.18 6.90
CA HIS A 7 7.87 20.88 7.56
C HIS A 7 6.56 20.09 7.63
N MET A 8 5.43 20.71 7.27
CA MET A 8 4.10 20.13 7.35
C MET A 8 3.66 19.60 5.99
N SER A 9 2.71 18.66 5.99
CA SER A 9 2.09 18.15 4.76
C SER A 9 0.85 18.97 4.39
N SER A 10 0.61 19.14 3.08
CA SER A 10 -0.50 19.90 2.52
C SER A 10 -1.63 18.96 2.12
N ILE A 11 -2.79 19.13 2.75
CA ILE A 11 -4.00 18.36 2.45
C ILE A 11 -5.08 19.31 1.94
N ARG A 12 -5.68 18.99 0.80
CA ARG A 12 -6.93 19.59 0.34
C ARG A 12 -8.06 18.62 0.64
N PRO A 13 -8.98 18.97 1.55
CA PRO A 13 -10.14 18.13 1.84
C PRO A 13 -10.94 17.82 0.57
N ASP A 14 -11.53 16.63 0.54
CA ASP A 14 -12.48 16.21 -0.49
C ASP A 14 -13.67 15.55 0.20
N CYS A 15 -14.33 14.59 -0.44
CA CYS A 15 -15.58 14.04 0.06
C CYS A 15 -15.54 12.52 0.26
N TYR A 16 -16.65 12.02 0.76
CA TYR A 16 -16.93 10.60 0.86
C TYR A 16 -17.36 10.05 -0.51
N SER A 17 -16.63 9.08 -1.02
CA SER A 17 -16.80 8.55 -2.38
C SER A 17 -17.54 7.21 -2.39
N ASN A 18 -18.49 7.06 -3.32
CA ASN A 18 -19.08 5.76 -3.71
C ASN A 18 -18.80 5.50 -5.18
N ILE A 19 -17.99 4.49 -5.49
CA ILE A 19 -17.75 4.12 -6.88
C ILE A 19 -17.98 2.64 -7.13
N LYS A 20 -18.00 2.29 -8.41
CA LYS A 20 -18.05 0.91 -8.88
C LYS A 20 -16.92 0.11 -8.25
N CYS A 21 -17.28 -1.00 -7.63
CA CYS A 21 -16.34 -1.93 -7.05
C CYS A 21 -15.58 -2.67 -8.15
N GLY A 22 -14.26 -2.45 -8.23
CA GLY A 22 -13.37 -3.14 -9.16
C GLY A 22 -13.19 -4.65 -8.90
N TYR A 23 -13.73 -5.16 -7.78
CA TYR A 23 -13.56 -6.56 -7.37
C TYR A 23 -14.76 -7.44 -7.73
N CYS A 24 -15.96 -7.11 -7.24
CA CYS A 24 -17.18 -7.87 -7.55
C CYS A 24 -18.03 -7.25 -8.66
N GLY A 25 -17.70 -6.03 -9.13
CA GLY A 25 -18.41 -5.35 -10.20
C GLY A 25 -19.67 -4.60 -9.78
N ASN A 26 -20.02 -4.59 -8.50
CA ASN A 26 -21.15 -3.79 -7.98
C ASN A 26 -20.98 -2.31 -8.36
N ALA A 27 -22.04 -1.68 -8.87
CA ALA A 27 -22.03 -0.30 -9.36
C ALA A 27 -21.72 0.73 -8.26
N SER A 28 -22.06 0.42 -7.01
CA SER A 28 -21.86 1.28 -5.84
C SER A 28 -21.43 0.40 -4.66
N GLY A 29 -20.13 0.22 -4.48
CA GLY A 29 -19.65 -0.72 -3.47
C GLY A 29 -18.17 -0.62 -3.08
N ASN A 30 -17.41 0.28 -3.71
CA ASN A 30 -16.12 0.71 -3.19
C ASN A 30 -16.32 2.08 -2.56
N ILE A 31 -16.36 2.08 -1.23
CA ILE A 31 -16.71 3.25 -0.42
C ILE A 31 -15.47 3.68 0.35
N SER A 32 -15.13 4.95 0.28
CA SER A 32 -13.94 5.49 0.92
C SER A 32 -14.06 6.98 1.21
N TYR A 33 -13.50 7.43 2.33
CA TYR A 33 -13.23 8.85 2.53
C TYR A 33 -11.95 9.24 1.78
N GLN A 34 -11.97 10.37 1.07
CA GLN A 34 -10.86 10.81 0.22
C GLN A 34 -10.42 12.23 0.58
N VAL A 35 -9.13 12.50 0.38
CA VAL A 35 -8.57 13.85 0.38
C VAL A 35 -7.50 13.92 -0.70
N TYR A 36 -7.20 15.12 -1.19
CA TYR A 36 -6.07 15.34 -2.09
C TYR A 36 -4.85 15.77 -1.28
N ALA A 37 -3.70 15.23 -1.64
CA ALA A 37 -2.41 15.70 -1.14
C ALA A 37 -1.65 16.37 -2.27
N THR A 38 -1.18 17.59 -2.04
CA THR A 38 -0.29 18.26 -2.99
C THR A 38 1.17 18.04 -2.62
N ASP A 39 1.46 17.81 -1.35
CA ASP A 39 2.81 17.71 -0.82
C ASP A 39 2.80 17.01 0.55
N LEU A 40 3.54 15.90 0.70
CA LEU A 40 3.58 15.04 1.87
C LEU A 40 5.01 14.79 2.30
N THR A 41 5.26 14.89 3.60
CA THR A 41 6.45 14.27 4.17
C THR A 41 6.30 12.74 4.14
N ALA A 42 7.41 12.04 3.91
CA ALA A 42 7.39 10.58 3.85
C ALA A 42 7.06 9.97 5.22
N GLU A 43 7.45 10.63 6.31
CA GLU A 43 7.12 10.27 7.69
C GLU A 43 5.62 10.34 7.95
N PHE A 44 4.98 11.42 7.50
CA PHE A 44 3.53 11.57 7.63
C PHE A 44 2.78 10.50 6.82
N TYR A 45 3.20 10.28 5.57
CA TYR A 45 2.55 9.26 4.74
C TYR A 45 2.77 7.83 5.26
N GLN A 46 3.93 7.54 5.86
CA GLN A 46 4.15 6.27 6.58
C GLN A 46 3.12 6.06 7.70
N LYS A 47 2.85 7.09 8.52
CA LYS A 47 1.84 7.02 9.59
C LYS A 47 0.43 6.81 9.03
N LEU A 48 0.12 7.41 7.87
CA LEU A 48 -1.14 7.18 7.17
C LEU A 48 -1.27 5.72 6.70
N LEU A 49 -0.23 5.14 6.09
CA LEU A 49 -0.23 3.73 5.68
C LEU A 49 -0.50 2.78 6.87
N ASP A 50 0.06 3.11 8.04
CA ASP A 50 -0.11 2.40 9.30
C ASP A 50 -1.52 2.54 9.89
N ARG A 51 -2.31 3.52 9.42
CA ARG A 51 -3.72 3.71 9.74
C ARG A 51 -4.67 3.30 8.60
N GLY A 52 -4.17 2.51 7.66
CA GLY A 52 -4.97 1.90 6.59
C GLY A 52 -5.28 2.83 5.40
N TRP A 53 -4.71 4.03 5.37
CA TRP A 53 -4.78 4.91 4.21
C TRP A 53 -3.92 4.39 3.06
N ARG A 54 -4.30 4.69 1.83
CA ARG A 54 -3.50 4.45 0.62
C ARG A 54 -3.62 5.64 -0.32
N ARG A 55 -2.83 5.64 -1.39
CA ARG A 55 -2.89 6.68 -2.42
C ARG A 55 -3.08 6.13 -3.83
N SER A 56 -3.58 7.00 -4.70
CA SER A 56 -3.68 6.83 -6.15
C SER A 56 -3.33 8.17 -6.79
N GLY A 57 -2.12 8.30 -7.34
CA GLY A 57 -1.56 9.61 -7.67
C GLY A 57 -1.51 10.50 -6.43
N THR A 58 -2.16 11.66 -6.50
CA THR A 58 -2.29 12.65 -5.43
C THR A 58 -3.51 12.44 -4.52
N VAL A 59 -4.39 11.49 -4.83
CA VAL A 59 -5.56 11.17 -3.99
C VAL A 59 -5.15 10.23 -2.87
N LEU A 60 -5.35 10.64 -1.62
CA LEU A 60 -5.32 9.78 -0.44
C LEU A 60 -6.72 9.28 -0.15
N TYR A 61 -6.84 8.00 0.21
CA TYR A 61 -8.13 7.41 0.54
C TYR A 61 -8.04 6.43 1.70
N LYS A 62 -9.09 6.42 2.52
CA LYS A 62 -9.32 5.44 3.58
C LYS A 62 -10.62 4.70 3.27
N PRO A 63 -10.57 3.40 2.95
CA PRO A 63 -11.78 2.64 2.67
C PRO A 63 -12.67 2.53 3.90
N ASP A 64 -13.98 2.57 3.69
CA ASP A 64 -14.96 2.14 4.68
C ASP A 64 -15.19 0.64 4.52
N LEU A 65 -14.53 -0.12 5.38
CA LEU A 65 -14.57 -1.57 5.34
C LEU A 65 -15.96 -2.12 5.68
N ARG A 66 -16.77 -1.40 6.47
CA ARG A 66 -18.09 -1.87 6.88
C ARG A 66 -19.09 -1.67 5.74
N ALA A 67 -19.10 -0.49 5.11
CA ALA A 67 -20.02 -0.18 4.02
C ALA A 67 -19.60 -0.81 2.68
N SER A 68 -18.29 -0.94 2.39
CA SER A 68 -17.82 -1.49 1.12
C SER A 68 -18.30 -2.92 0.91
N CYS A 69 -18.70 -3.27 -0.33
CA CYS A 69 -19.18 -4.61 -0.66
C CYS A 69 -18.05 -5.67 -0.58
N CYS A 70 -16.81 -5.27 -0.80
CA CYS A 70 -15.61 -6.10 -0.72
C CYS A 70 -14.60 -5.46 0.24
N PRO A 71 -14.68 -5.75 1.56
CA PRO A 71 -13.89 -5.05 2.57
C PRO A 71 -12.37 -5.18 2.37
N PRO A 72 -11.64 -4.07 2.15
CA PRO A 72 -10.21 -4.10 1.90
C PRO A 72 -9.40 -3.87 3.19
N TYR A 73 -8.85 -4.94 3.75
CA TYR A 73 -8.00 -4.87 4.94
C TYR A 73 -6.55 -4.58 4.57
N ALA A 74 -5.95 -3.58 5.20
CA ALA A 74 -4.54 -3.29 5.00
C ALA A 74 -3.69 -4.46 5.51
N ILE A 75 -2.70 -4.88 4.71
CA ILE A 75 -1.74 -5.92 5.09
C ILE A 75 -0.31 -5.42 4.88
N ARG A 76 0.63 -6.01 5.61
CA ARG A 76 2.08 -5.80 5.44
C ARG A 76 2.84 -7.09 5.70
N VAL A 77 4.04 -7.19 5.17
CA VAL A 77 4.95 -8.34 5.33
C VAL A 77 6.24 -7.86 5.99
N ASP A 78 6.72 -8.59 6.98
CA ASP A 78 8.05 -8.38 7.58
C ASP A 78 9.11 -8.81 6.55
N SER A 79 9.80 -7.84 5.95
CA SER A 79 10.76 -8.09 4.85
C SER A 79 11.98 -8.87 5.34
N LEU A 80 12.38 -8.64 6.59
CA LEU A 80 13.55 -9.25 7.21
C LEU A 80 13.31 -10.72 7.54
N LYS A 81 12.08 -11.07 7.92
CA LYS A 81 11.66 -12.45 8.23
C LYS A 81 11.00 -13.19 7.07
N TYR A 82 10.76 -12.53 5.94
CA TYR A 82 10.08 -13.13 4.80
C TYR A 82 10.81 -14.39 4.30
N ARG A 83 10.03 -15.45 4.02
CA ARG A 83 10.53 -16.70 3.44
C ARG A 83 9.69 -17.10 2.23
N PRO A 84 10.30 -17.18 1.03
CA PRO A 84 9.61 -17.62 -0.16
C PRO A 84 9.02 -19.04 -0.03
N SER A 85 7.75 -19.18 -0.41
CA SER A 85 7.05 -20.46 -0.47
C SER A 85 7.62 -21.37 -1.56
N LYS A 86 7.26 -22.66 -1.55
CA LYS A 86 7.71 -23.60 -2.59
C LYS A 86 7.32 -23.14 -4.01
N ASP A 87 6.10 -22.63 -4.20
CA ASP A 87 5.62 -22.11 -5.50
C ASP A 87 6.45 -20.88 -5.94
N GLN A 88 6.67 -19.93 -5.03
CA GLN A 88 7.46 -18.72 -5.27
C GLN A 88 8.90 -19.08 -5.70
N ARG A 89 9.56 -19.99 -4.96
CA ARG A 89 10.91 -20.48 -5.31
C ARG A 89 10.96 -21.17 -6.68
N GLN A 90 9.95 -21.98 -7.01
CA GLN A 90 9.88 -22.67 -8.30
C GLN A 90 9.74 -21.69 -9.47
N LYS A 91 8.95 -20.62 -9.30
CA LYS A 91 8.79 -19.57 -10.32
C LYS A 91 10.08 -18.79 -10.53
N LEU A 92 10.74 -18.37 -9.45
CA LEU A 92 12.03 -17.69 -9.53
C LEU A 92 13.10 -18.56 -10.20
N ASN A 93 13.26 -19.81 -9.76
CA ASN A 93 14.24 -20.72 -10.35
C ASN A 93 13.98 -20.99 -11.84
N ARG A 94 12.71 -21.08 -12.25
CA ARG A 94 12.34 -21.26 -13.66
C ARG A 94 12.70 -20.02 -14.48
N PHE A 95 12.36 -18.84 -13.98
CA PHE A 95 12.72 -17.57 -14.61
C PHE A 95 14.24 -17.44 -14.74
N ASN A 96 14.99 -17.66 -13.66
CA ASN A 96 16.45 -17.60 -13.66
C ASN A 96 17.05 -18.55 -14.70
N LYS A 97 16.61 -19.83 -14.71
CA LYS A 97 17.09 -20.80 -15.69
C LYS A 97 16.86 -20.33 -17.14
N GLN A 98 15.73 -19.68 -17.41
CA GLN A 98 15.41 -19.19 -18.75
C GLN A 98 16.24 -17.96 -19.13
N MET A 99 16.47 -17.02 -18.21
CA MET A 99 17.30 -15.84 -18.49
C MET A 99 18.77 -16.23 -18.65
N ILE A 100 19.30 -17.06 -17.75
CA ILE A 100 20.70 -17.46 -17.70
C ILE A 100 21.06 -18.37 -18.88
N GLY A 101 20.20 -19.35 -19.20
CA GLY A 101 20.42 -20.25 -20.32
C GLY A 101 21.25 -21.49 -20.01
N GLN A 102 21.01 -22.55 -20.77
CA GLN A 102 21.64 -23.85 -20.53
C GLN A 102 23.14 -23.84 -20.85
N ARG A 103 23.55 -23.07 -21.86
CA ARG A 103 24.96 -22.95 -22.28
C ARG A 103 25.81 -22.31 -21.17
N TYR A 104 25.33 -21.20 -20.60
CA TYR A 104 25.97 -20.56 -19.46
C TYR A 104 26.07 -21.51 -18.27
N LEU A 105 24.95 -22.16 -17.88
CA LEU A 105 24.93 -23.06 -16.73
C LEU A 105 25.96 -24.19 -16.84
N GLN A 106 26.11 -24.79 -18.02
CA GLN A 106 27.11 -25.83 -18.28
C GLN A 106 28.54 -25.27 -18.23
N ALA A 107 28.80 -24.13 -18.86
CA ALA A 107 30.11 -23.50 -18.86
C ALA A 107 30.53 -23.03 -17.46
N ALA A 108 29.60 -22.42 -16.70
CA ALA A 108 29.81 -21.96 -15.34
C ALA A 108 30.07 -23.13 -14.38
N ALA A 109 29.35 -24.25 -14.52
CA ALA A 109 29.63 -25.46 -13.72
C ALA A 109 31.03 -26.04 -13.97
N ARG A 110 31.57 -25.87 -15.18
CA ARG A 110 32.93 -26.31 -15.55
C ARG A 110 34.02 -25.33 -15.09
N LEU A 111 33.81 -24.04 -15.33
CA LEU A 111 34.83 -22.99 -15.12
C LEU A 111 34.83 -22.42 -13.70
N TYR A 112 33.65 -22.39 -13.06
CA TYR A 112 33.44 -21.82 -11.73
C TYR A 112 32.64 -22.80 -10.83
N PRO A 113 33.15 -24.03 -10.62
CA PRO A 113 32.45 -25.04 -9.84
C PRO A 113 32.23 -24.57 -8.40
N LEU A 114 31.04 -24.86 -7.86
CA LEU A 114 30.75 -24.62 -6.44
C LEU A 114 31.54 -25.62 -5.58
N THR A 115 32.06 -25.15 -4.45
CA THR A 115 32.61 -26.05 -3.43
C THR A 115 31.52 -26.96 -2.87
N ARG A 116 31.90 -28.10 -2.27
CA ARG A 116 30.94 -29.01 -1.63
C ARG A 116 30.10 -28.30 -0.57
N GLU A 117 30.70 -27.38 0.16
CA GLU A 117 30.03 -26.57 1.19
C GLU A 117 29.03 -25.59 0.58
N GLN A 118 29.42 -24.86 -0.46
CA GLN A 118 28.52 -23.96 -1.20
C GLN A 118 27.34 -24.73 -1.81
N ALA A 119 27.59 -25.88 -2.44
CA ALA A 119 26.54 -26.72 -3.01
C ALA A 119 25.58 -27.26 -1.93
N LYS A 120 26.11 -27.65 -0.77
CA LYS A 120 25.30 -28.08 0.39
C LYS A 120 24.44 -26.92 0.92
N LYS A 121 25.03 -25.75 1.15
CA LYS A 121 24.31 -24.54 1.60
C LYS A 121 23.19 -24.18 0.62
N ARG A 122 23.50 -24.11 -0.68
CA ARG A 122 22.54 -23.78 -1.75
C ARG A 122 21.38 -24.79 -1.87
N LYS A 123 21.58 -26.04 -1.46
CA LYS A 123 20.54 -27.08 -1.43
C LYS A 123 19.66 -26.99 -0.16
N GLN A 124 20.25 -26.64 0.97
CA GLN A 124 19.58 -26.57 2.27
C GLN A 124 18.81 -25.25 2.45
N ASP A 125 19.42 -24.15 2.04
CA ASP A 125 18.93 -22.81 2.26
C ASP A 125 18.51 -22.13 0.95
N PHE A 126 17.43 -21.37 1.03
CA PHE A 126 17.01 -20.47 -0.05
C PHE A 126 17.27 -19.04 0.41
N ASP A 127 18.46 -18.53 0.13
CA ASP A 127 18.78 -17.12 0.33
C ASP A 127 18.04 -16.28 -0.71
N LEU A 128 17.07 -15.46 -0.29
CA LEU A 128 16.28 -14.66 -1.22
C LEU A 128 17.15 -13.69 -2.03
N ILE A 129 18.11 -13.03 -1.40
CA ILE A 129 18.92 -12.00 -2.06
C ILE A 129 19.78 -12.68 -3.12
N GLU A 130 20.55 -13.70 -2.77
CA GLU A 130 21.37 -14.44 -3.75
C GLU A 130 20.54 -14.95 -4.95
N ARG A 131 19.32 -15.46 -4.68
CA ARG A 131 18.48 -16.07 -5.73
C ARG A 131 17.74 -15.07 -6.59
N ILE A 132 17.39 -13.90 -6.06
CA ILE A 132 16.62 -12.91 -6.82
C ILE A 132 17.49 -12.22 -7.88
N HIS A 133 18.78 -12.01 -7.59
CA HIS A 133 19.72 -11.36 -8.50
C HIS A 133 20.37 -12.31 -9.50
N GLU A 134 20.29 -13.63 -9.32
CA GLU A 134 21.06 -14.63 -10.09
C GLU A 134 20.94 -14.49 -11.62
N SER A 135 19.80 -14.00 -12.12
CA SER A 135 19.60 -13.77 -13.57
C SER A 135 20.02 -12.39 -14.04
N GLU A 136 20.24 -11.45 -13.13
CA GLU A 136 20.62 -10.08 -13.46
C GLU A 136 22.05 -10.03 -14.04
N VAL A 137 22.26 -9.14 -15.01
CA VAL A 137 23.47 -9.13 -15.84
C VAL A 137 24.77 -8.94 -15.04
N TYR A 138 24.71 -8.25 -13.90
CA TYR A 138 25.90 -8.01 -13.06
C TYR A 138 26.33 -9.23 -12.24
N GLU A 139 25.52 -10.28 -12.14
CA GLU A 139 25.90 -11.57 -11.52
C GLU A 139 26.65 -12.50 -12.50
N GLN A 140 26.88 -12.06 -13.74
CA GLN A 140 27.62 -12.82 -14.75
C GLN A 140 29.08 -13.04 -14.34
N LYS A 141 29.59 -14.25 -14.59
CA LYS A 141 30.96 -14.65 -14.22
C LYS A 141 31.93 -14.54 -15.38
N GLY A 142 32.89 -13.64 -15.24
CA GLY A 142 33.98 -13.46 -16.21
C GLY A 142 33.45 -13.08 -17.59
N SER A 143 33.87 -13.79 -18.64
CA SER A 143 33.44 -13.53 -20.01
C SER A 143 32.21 -14.33 -20.46
N LEU A 144 31.57 -15.09 -19.56
CA LEU A 144 30.38 -15.87 -19.89
C LEU A 144 29.15 -14.97 -19.95
N GLN A 145 28.31 -15.16 -20.98
CA GLN A 145 27.08 -14.38 -21.16
C GLN A 145 25.84 -15.25 -20.92
N HIS A 146 24.86 -14.69 -20.22
CA HIS A 146 23.52 -15.25 -20.13
C HIS A 146 22.84 -15.26 -21.51
N ASP A 147 21.91 -16.18 -21.75
CA ASP A 147 21.11 -16.22 -23.00
C ASP A 147 20.27 -14.93 -23.17
N HIS A 148 19.87 -14.29 -22.07
CA HIS A 148 19.19 -13.01 -22.06
C HIS A 148 19.82 -12.05 -21.04
N SER A 149 19.97 -10.78 -21.43
CA SER A 149 20.34 -9.71 -20.51
C SER A 149 19.11 -9.31 -19.70
N PHE A 150 19.13 -9.56 -18.39
CA PHE A 150 18.07 -9.12 -17.48
C PHE A 150 18.61 -8.03 -16.56
N VAL A 151 17.90 -6.93 -16.46
CA VAL A 151 18.30 -5.76 -15.66
C VAL A 151 17.09 -5.24 -14.89
N VAL A 152 17.27 -5.00 -13.59
CA VAL A 152 16.28 -4.31 -12.75
C VAL A 152 16.86 -2.98 -12.28
N THR A 153 16.13 -1.89 -12.49
CA THR A 153 16.53 -0.54 -12.07
C THR A 153 15.43 0.11 -11.23
N VAL A 154 15.82 0.95 -10.28
CA VAL A 154 14.91 1.85 -9.56
C VAL A 154 15.12 3.25 -10.14
N GLU A 155 14.11 3.76 -10.83
CA GLU A 155 14.15 5.01 -11.60
C GLU A 155 13.14 6.02 -11.05
N ALA A 156 13.32 7.30 -11.37
CA ALA A 156 12.33 8.33 -11.05
C ALA A 156 10.94 7.97 -11.63
N SER A 157 9.87 8.33 -10.92
CA SER A 157 8.49 8.07 -11.35
C SER A 157 8.04 8.91 -12.56
N ASN A 158 8.94 9.67 -13.20
CA ASN A 158 8.59 10.51 -14.34
C ASN A 158 8.05 9.72 -15.55
N PHE A 159 7.31 10.45 -16.38
CA PHE A 159 6.83 9.98 -17.66
C PHE A 159 8.00 9.61 -18.59
N SER A 160 7.86 8.50 -19.31
CA SER A 160 8.66 8.23 -20.51
C SER A 160 7.81 7.44 -21.52
N GLU A 161 8.14 7.55 -22.80
CA GLU A 161 7.44 6.78 -23.86
C GLU A 161 7.58 5.27 -23.65
N GLU A 162 8.73 4.80 -23.15
CA GLU A 162 8.97 3.38 -22.83
C GLU A 162 7.99 2.89 -21.74
N LYS A 163 7.84 3.65 -20.65
CA LYS A 163 6.94 3.31 -19.53
C LYS A 163 5.47 3.39 -19.96
N TYR A 164 5.10 4.40 -20.75
CA TYR A 164 3.74 4.54 -21.28
C TYR A 164 3.38 3.41 -22.24
N SER A 165 4.30 2.99 -23.11
CA SER A 165 4.08 1.87 -24.04
C SER A 165 3.80 0.56 -23.29
N LEU A 166 4.48 0.32 -22.17
CA LEU A 166 4.19 -0.80 -21.28
C LEU A 166 2.79 -0.69 -20.66
N TYR A 167 2.43 0.50 -20.17
CA TYR A 167 1.11 0.77 -19.59
C TYR A 167 -0.01 0.55 -20.60
N GLU A 168 0.10 1.08 -21.82
CA GLU A 168 -0.89 0.88 -22.89
C GLU A 168 -1.09 -0.61 -23.17
N ASN A 169 0.01 -1.35 -23.34
CA ASN A 169 -0.06 -2.80 -23.57
C ASN A 169 -0.81 -3.49 -22.44
N TYR A 170 -0.49 -3.16 -21.19
CA TYR A 170 -1.13 -3.75 -20.02
C TYR A 170 -2.62 -3.42 -19.94
N GLN A 171 -3.02 -2.16 -20.15
CA GLN A 171 -4.43 -1.76 -20.13
C GLN A 171 -5.24 -2.47 -21.22
N ARG A 172 -4.70 -2.58 -22.43
CA ARG A 172 -5.36 -3.29 -23.55
C ARG A 172 -5.48 -4.79 -23.29
N VAL A 173 -4.43 -5.43 -22.78
CA VAL A 173 -4.37 -6.91 -22.67
C VAL A 173 -5.03 -7.42 -21.38
N VAL A 174 -4.77 -6.76 -20.26
CA VAL A 174 -5.23 -7.22 -18.93
C VAL A 174 -6.59 -6.62 -18.58
N HIS A 175 -6.78 -5.31 -18.82
CA HIS A 175 -8.03 -4.61 -18.52
C HIS A 175 -9.01 -4.53 -19.68
N ARG A 176 -8.60 -4.95 -20.89
CA ARG A 176 -9.44 -4.96 -22.11
C ARG A 176 -10.00 -3.58 -22.47
N GLN A 177 -9.25 -2.53 -22.16
CA GLN A 177 -9.60 -1.15 -22.53
C GLN A 177 -9.37 -0.93 -24.04
N SER A 178 -10.17 -0.05 -24.65
CA SER A 178 -9.95 0.34 -26.05
C SER A 178 -8.72 1.26 -26.13
N PRO A 179 -7.91 1.20 -27.21
CA PRO A 179 -6.75 2.07 -27.36
C PRO A 179 -7.09 3.57 -27.27
N THR A 180 -8.29 3.95 -27.71
CA THR A 180 -8.80 5.33 -27.64
C THR A 180 -9.15 5.81 -26.23
N SER A 181 -9.32 4.88 -25.27
CA SER A 181 -9.63 5.20 -23.87
C SER A 181 -8.40 5.22 -22.98
N ILE A 182 -7.25 4.77 -23.49
CA ILE A 182 -5.99 4.75 -22.75
C ILE A 182 -5.33 6.11 -22.93
N ASP A 183 -5.44 6.94 -21.89
CA ASP A 183 -4.97 8.31 -21.91
C ASP A 183 -3.59 8.47 -21.25
N ARG A 184 -2.78 9.36 -21.83
CA ARG A 184 -1.44 9.73 -21.35
C ARG A 184 -1.52 10.53 -20.05
N ASN A 185 -2.49 11.44 -19.93
CA ASN A 185 -2.63 12.23 -18.70
C ASN A 185 -3.13 11.35 -17.55
N ALA A 186 -4.00 10.38 -17.82
CA ALA A 186 -4.36 9.35 -16.85
C ALA A 186 -3.15 8.54 -16.37
N PHE A 187 -2.23 8.14 -17.27
CA PHE A 187 -0.98 7.48 -16.86
C PHE A 187 -0.12 8.39 -15.95
N THR A 188 0.09 9.65 -16.35
CA THR A 188 0.90 10.60 -15.59
C THR A 188 0.30 10.87 -14.21
N SER A 189 -0.98 11.26 -14.14
CA SER A 189 -1.65 11.58 -12.89
C SER A 189 -1.77 10.40 -11.93
N PHE A 190 -1.91 9.18 -12.46
CA PHE A 190 -2.06 7.99 -11.63
C PHE A 190 -0.71 7.42 -11.14
N LEU A 191 0.28 7.35 -12.04
CA LEU A 191 1.49 6.56 -11.81
C LEU A 191 2.77 7.39 -11.74
N CYS A 192 2.80 8.58 -12.32
CA CYS A 192 3.97 9.44 -12.29
C CYS A 192 3.91 10.47 -11.17
N ASP A 193 2.76 11.14 -11.05
CA ASP A 193 2.54 12.18 -10.07
C ASP A 193 2.56 11.58 -8.66
N SER A 194 3.31 12.24 -7.78
CA SER A 194 3.40 11.85 -6.39
C SER A 194 3.42 13.07 -5.49
N PRO A 195 2.64 13.05 -4.40
CA PRO A 195 2.73 14.08 -3.39
C PRO A 195 3.88 13.80 -2.41
N VAL A 196 4.53 12.64 -2.43
CA VAL A 196 5.58 12.28 -1.45
C VAL A 196 6.90 12.97 -1.81
N ARG A 197 7.43 13.79 -0.89
CA ARG A 197 8.72 14.46 -1.07
C ARG A 197 9.86 13.44 -1.18
N ASN A 198 10.66 13.57 -2.24
CA ASN A 198 11.87 12.78 -2.39
C ASN A 198 12.96 13.31 -1.45
N LYS A 199 13.63 12.41 -0.73
CA LYS A 199 14.78 12.75 0.13
C LYS A 199 15.83 11.65 0.06
N LEU A 200 17.09 12.04 0.07
CA LEU A 200 18.18 11.15 0.49
C LEU A 200 18.34 11.38 2.00
N THR A 201 18.07 10.35 2.79
CA THR A 201 18.32 10.43 4.23
C THR A 201 19.78 10.09 4.50
N ASN A 202 20.58 11.10 4.85
CA ASN A 202 21.96 10.90 5.29
C ASN A 202 21.97 10.35 6.72
N ASN A 203 21.63 9.08 6.89
CA ASN A 203 21.91 8.38 8.14
C ASN A 203 23.32 7.80 8.05
N GLN A 204 24.12 7.94 9.13
CA GLN A 204 25.53 7.51 9.21
C GLN A 204 25.79 6.00 8.92
N ILE A 205 24.75 5.22 8.60
CA ILE A 205 24.78 3.78 8.35
C ILE A 205 24.21 3.40 6.97
N CYS A 206 23.36 4.22 6.33
CA CYS A 206 22.81 3.94 4.99
C CYS A 206 22.18 5.20 4.36
N ASP A 207 22.52 5.49 3.10
CA ASP A 207 21.83 6.48 2.26
C ASP A 207 20.48 5.90 1.79
N GLN A 208 19.48 5.93 2.66
CA GLN A 208 18.18 5.34 2.36
C GLN A 208 17.37 6.27 1.45
N GLN A 209 16.94 5.73 0.31
CA GLN A 209 16.25 6.43 -0.76
C GLN A 209 14.75 6.62 -0.46
N ILE A 210 14.30 7.83 -0.19
CA ILE A 210 12.90 8.12 0.15
C ILE A 210 12.21 8.83 -1.01
N GLY A 211 10.99 8.40 -1.35
CA GLY A 211 10.21 8.99 -2.43
C GLY A 211 9.41 7.97 -3.24
N THR A 212 8.91 8.41 -4.40
CA THR A 212 8.20 7.54 -5.35
C THR A 212 9.08 7.18 -6.54
N TYR A 213 9.14 5.90 -6.85
CA TYR A 213 10.00 5.35 -7.88
C TYR A 213 9.32 4.29 -8.74
N HIS A 214 9.84 4.12 -9.94
CA HIS A 214 9.50 3.02 -10.83
C HIS A 214 10.59 1.95 -10.77
N GLN A 215 10.24 0.75 -10.34
CA GLN A 215 11.11 -0.42 -10.45
C GLN A 215 10.90 -1.05 -11.82
N CYS A 216 11.85 -0.81 -12.73
CA CYS A 216 11.79 -1.19 -14.13
C CYS A 216 12.53 -2.50 -14.39
N TYR A 217 11.89 -3.42 -15.10
CA TYR A 217 12.45 -4.74 -15.44
C TYR A 217 12.67 -4.82 -16.95
N ARG A 218 13.93 -4.94 -17.38
CA ARG A 218 14.30 -5.03 -18.80
C ARG A 218 14.86 -6.39 -19.15
N ILE A 219 14.39 -6.95 -20.26
CA ILE A 219 14.96 -8.16 -20.89
C ILE A 219 15.48 -7.76 -22.26
N ASN A 220 16.78 -8.00 -22.50
CA ASN A 220 17.48 -7.61 -23.73
C ASN A 220 17.28 -6.12 -24.07
N GLY A 221 17.29 -5.26 -23.05
CA GLY A 221 17.11 -3.81 -23.19
C GLY A 221 15.65 -3.36 -23.35
N ILE A 222 14.68 -4.26 -23.42
CA ILE A 222 13.25 -3.93 -23.57
C ILE A 222 12.57 -3.95 -22.20
N LEU A 223 11.89 -2.88 -21.81
CA LEU A 223 11.04 -2.85 -20.61
C LEU A 223 9.85 -3.81 -20.73
N VAL A 224 9.85 -4.84 -19.88
CA VAL A 224 8.82 -5.90 -19.88
C VAL A 224 7.93 -5.88 -18.65
N ALA A 225 8.33 -5.21 -17.57
CA ALA A 225 7.50 -5.01 -16.39
C ALA A 225 7.93 -3.76 -15.63
N MET A 226 7.01 -3.23 -14.82
CA MET A 226 7.26 -2.06 -13.99
C MET A 226 6.40 -2.11 -12.73
N GLY A 227 7.04 -1.95 -11.57
CA GLY A 227 6.37 -1.66 -10.29
C GLY A 227 6.43 -0.18 -9.97
N VAL A 228 5.35 0.37 -9.44
CA VAL A 228 5.27 1.74 -8.91
C VAL A 228 5.29 1.65 -7.39
N LEU A 229 6.35 2.20 -6.78
CA LEU A 229 6.67 2.01 -5.38
C LEU A 229 6.79 3.35 -4.66
N ASP A 230 6.28 3.42 -3.44
CA ASP A 230 6.71 4.42 -2.46
C ASP A 230 7.74 3.78 -1.53
N LEU A 231 8.92 4.40 -1.47
CA LEU A 231 9.97 4.09 -0.51
C LEU A 231 9.86 5.09 0.64
N LEU A 232 9.46 4.59 1.80
CA LEU A 232 9.20 5.38 3.01
C LEU A 232 10.14 4.94 4.12
N PRO A 233 10.29 5.69 5.22
CA PRO A 233 11.33 5.43 6.22
C PRO A 233 11.41 3.98 6.71
N ASN A 234 10.28 3.29 6.83
CA ASN A 234 10.23 1.92 7.32
C ASN A 234 9.69 0.90 6.31
N CYS A 235 9.30 1.31 5.10
CA CYS A 235 8.65 0.40 4.18
C CYS A 235 8.84 0.67 2.68
N VAL A 236 8.69 -0.42 1.91
CA VAL A 236 8.42 -0.38 0.47
C VAL A 236 6.93 -0.62 0.28
N SER A 237 6.19 0.36 -0.25
CA SER A 237 4.76 0.26 -0.52
C SER A 237 4.50 0.09 -2.01
N ALA A 238 3.94 -1.05 -2.39
CA ALA A 238 3.60 -1.38 -3.76
C ALA A 238 2.23 -0.77 -4.14
N ILE A 239 2.24 0.19 -5.06
CA ILE A 239 1.06 0.93 -5.49
C ILE A 239 0.41 0.24 -6.68
N TYR A 240 1.22 -0.01 -7.71
CA TYR A 240 0.75 -0.60 -8.96
C TYR A 240 1.84 -1.47 -9.58
N PHE A 241 1.43 -2.50 -10.32
CA PHE A 241 2.35 -3.35 -11.04
C PHE A 241 1.77 -3.70 -12.41
N MET A 242 2.59 -3.54 -13.44
CA MET A 242 2.22 -3.83 -14.82
C MET A 242 3.31 -4.62 -15.53
N TYR A 243 2.92 -5.37 -16.55
CA TYR A 243 3.84 -6.20 -17.34
C TYR A 243 3.35 -6.34 -18.79
N HIS A 244 4.30 -6.54 -19.69
CA HIS A 244 4.03 -6.75 -21.11
C HIS A 244 3.50 -8.17 -21.35
N GLU A 245 2.58 -8.34 -22.29
CA GLU A 245 1.95 -9.65 -22.56
C GLU A 245 2.95 -10.80 -22.84
N ASN A 246 4.09 -10.47 -23.47
CA ASN A 246 5.19 -11.39 -23.77
C ASN A 246 5.78 -12.11 -22.54
N VAL A 247 5.66 -11.52 -21.35
CA VAL A 247 6.19 -12.09 -20.12
C VAL A 247 5.13 -12.73 -19.22
N LYS A 248 3.87 -12.78 -19.67
CA LYS A 248 2.74 -13.37 -18.91
C LYS A 248 3.02 -14.79 -18.41
N LYS A 249 3.76 -15.59 -19.18
CA LYS A 249 4.15 -16.99 -18.85
C LYS A 249 5.01 -17.12 -17.59
N PHE A 250 5.64 -16.04 -17.13
CA PHE A 250 6.56 -16.05 -16.01
C PHE A 250 5.94 -15.65 -14.67
N ASP A 251 4.66 -15.25 -14.65
CA ASP A 251 3.98 -14.78 -13.43
C ASP A 251 4.75 -13.65 -12.75
N PHE A 252 5.02 -12.58 -13.51
CA PHE A 252 5.84 -11.44 -13.09
C PHE A 252 5.32 -10.75 -11.83
N GLY A 253 4.02 -10.87 -11.52
CA GLY A 253 3.49 -10.37 -10.24
C GLY A 253 4.15 -11.03 -9.03
N LYS A 254 4.41 -12.35 -9.07
CA LYS A 254 5.13 -13.03 -7.97
C LYS A 254 6.62 -12.74 -7.96
N LEU A 255 7.23 -12.62 -9.14
CA LEU A 255 8.65 -12.25 -9.25
C LEU A 255 8.89 -10.83 -8.71
N SER A 256 8.02 -9.88 -9.08
CA SER A 256 8.12 -8.49 -8.61
C SER A 256 7.95 -8.39 -7.11
N ALA A 257 6.93 -9.03 -6.55
CA ALA A 257 6.75 -9.05 -5.10
C ALA A 257 7.99 -9.57 -4.36
N MET A 258 8.61 -10.65 -4.84
CA MET A 258 9.87 -11.15 -4.24
C MET A 258 11.02 -10.16 -4.41
N ARG A 259 11.13 -9.47 -5.56
CA ARG A 259 12.17 -8.47 -5.81
C ARG A 259 11.98 -7.20 -4.99
N GLU A 260 10.74 -6.75 -4.79
CA GLU A 260 10.39 -5.63 -3.91
C GLU A 260 10.66 -5.94 -2.44
N ILE A 261 10.37 -7.18 -1.98
CA ILE A 261 10.73 -7.61 -0.63
C ILE A 261 12.26 -7.71 -0.48
N ALA A 262 12.96 -8.16 -1.53
CA ALA A 262 14.42 -8.14 -1.54
C ALA A 262 14.95 -6.71 -1.46
N LEU A 263 14.44 -5.78 -2.27
CA LEU A 263 14.76 -4.34 -2.21
C LEU A 263 14.56 -3.81 -0.78
N ALA A 264 13.43 -4.16 -0.16
CA ALA A 264 13.12 -3.77 1.21
C ALA A 264 14.22 -4.25 2.18
N LYS A 265 14.56 -5.53 2.11
CA LYS A 265 15.58 -6.17 2.96
C LYS A 265 16.98 -5.63 2.74
N GLU A 266 17.37 -5.37 1.49
CA GLU A 266 18.69 -4.85 1.10
C GLU A 266 18.93 -3.44 1.62
N ASN A 267 17.89 -2.60 1.61
CA ASN A 267 17.98 -1.17 1.93
C ASN A 267 17.44 -0.83 3.33
N GLY A 268 17.21 -1.84 4.19
CA GLY A 268 16.81 -1.63 5.58
C GLY A 268 15.34 -1.23 5.79
N TYR A 269 14.48 -1.30 4.78
CA TYR A 269 13.04 -1.14 4.94
C TYR A 269 12.45 -2.37 5.62
N HIS A 270 11.97 -2.22 6.86
CA HIS A 270 11.47 -3.34 7.66
C HIS A 270 10.23 -4.03 7.06
N TRP A 271 9.41 -3.27 6.34
CA TRP A 271 8.11 -3.74 5.88
C TRP A 271 7.96 -3.65 4.36
N TRP A 272 7.22 -4.60 3.79
CA TRP A 272 6.65 -4.49 2.45
C TRP A 272 5.13 -4.38 2.54
N TYR A 273 4.55 -3.33 1.96
CA TYR A 273 3.11 -3.05 1.97
C TYR A 273 2.54 -3.38 0.59
N PRO A 274 1.90 -4.54 0.38
CA PRO A 274 1.31 -4.90 -0.91
C PRO A 274 -0.07 -4.26 -1.15
N GLY A 275 -0.48 -3.28 -0.35
CA GLY A 275 -1.83 -2.70 -0.39
C GLY A 275 -2.83 -3.44 0.50
N PHE A 276 -3.97 -3.82 -0.08
CA PHE A 276 -5.08 -4.45 0.64
C PHE A 276 -5.19 -5.96 0.38
N TYR A 277 -5.78 -6.65 1.36
CA TYR A 277 -6.30 -8.01 1.29
C TYR A 277 -7.83 -7.96 1.29
N ILE A 278 -8.45 -8.72 0.41
CA ILE A 278 -9.91 -8.89 0.33
C ILE A 278 -10.18 -10.39 0.32
N HIS A 279 -10.89 -10.88 1.34
CA HIS A 279 -11.04 -12.32 1.58
C HIS A 279 -11.71 -13.05 0.43
N ASP A 280 -12.76 -12.47 -0.15
CA ASP A 280 -13.57 -13.08 -1.20
C ASP A 280 -13.06 -12.80 -2.62
N CYS A 281 -12.04 -11.95 -2.78
CA CYS A 281 -11.49 -11.61 -4.08
C CYS A 281 -10.25 -12.44 -4.41
N ILE A 282 -10.38 -13.40 -5.34
CA ILE A 282 -9.27 -14.25 -5.80
C ILE A 282 -8.05 -13.44 -6.24
N LYS A 283 -8.27 -12.32 -6.94
CA LYS A 283 -7.19 -11.42 -7.40
C LYS A 283 -6.43 -10.74 -6.27
N MET A 284 -6.98 -10.70 -5.05
CA MET A 284 -6.39 -10.02 -3.89
C MET A 284 -5.90 -10.99 -2.82
N ARG A 285 -6.42 -12.22 -2.79
CA ARG A 285 -6.07 -13.24 -1.79
C ARG A 285 -4.61 -13.66 -1.79
N TYR A 286 -3.96 -13.65 -2.95
CA TYR A 286 -2.58 -14.13 -3.09
C TYR A 286 -1.57 -13.33 -2.24
N LYS A 287 -1.88 -12.06 -1.91
CA LYS A 287 -1.00 -11.21 -1.12
C LYS A 287 -0.78 -11.73 0.31
N ALA A 288 -1.73 -12.52 0.83
CA ALA A 288 -1.59 -13.20 2.11
C ALA A 288 -0.70 -14.47 2.04
N GLU A 289 -0.15 -14.82 0.87
CA GLU A 289 0.78 -15.95 0.72
C GLU A 289 2.24 -15.58 1.02
N TYR A 290 2.55 -14.29 1.20
CA TYR A 290 3.88 -13.80 1.53
C TYR A 290 4.06 -13.73 3.05
N SER A 291 4.70 -14.74 3.64
CA SER A 291 4.74 -14.93 5.10
C SER A 291 6.08 -14.50 5.72
N PRO A 292 6.10 -13.90 6.93
CA PRO A 292 4.93 -13.61 7.78
C PRO A 292 4.19 -12.34 7.33
N VAL A 293 2.87 -12.46 7.18
CA VAL A 293 1.96 -11.36 6.82
C VAL A 293 1.15 -10.95 8.04
N TYR A 294 1.00 -9.65 8.21
CA TYR A 294 0.21 -9.01 9.26
C TYR A 294 -0.95 -8.27 8.62
N ILE A 295 -2.08 -8.26 9.32
CA ILE A 295 -3.31 -7.56 8.94
C ILE A 295 -3.60 -6.46 9.96
N LEU A 296 -4.02 -5.30 9.47
CA LEU A 296 -4.32 -4.14 10.31
C LEU A 296 -5.74 -4.25 10.87
N GLY A 297 -5.89 -4.12 12.18
CA GLY A 297 -7.18 -3.86 12.80
C GLY A 297 -7.64 -2.45 12.50
N PRO A 298 -8.74 -2.25 11.75
CA PRO A 298 -9.11 -0.93 11.26
C PRO A 298 -9.59 0.01 12.37
N GLU A 299 -10.12 -0.50 13.49
CA GLU A 299 -10.52 0.29 14.66
C GLU A 299 -9.34 0.64 15.56
N SER A 300 -8.45 -0.32 15.84
CA SER A 300 -7.38 -0.16 16.83
C SER A 300 -6.06 0.33 16.24
N TYR A 301 -5.91 0.28 14.92
CA TYR A 301 -4.64 0.48 14.20
C TYR A 301 -3.51 -0.44 14.65
N GLN A 302 -3.85 -1.60 15.23
CA GLN A 302 -2.89 -2.61 15.64
C GLN A 302 -2.67 -3.65 14.54
N TRP A 303 -1.41 -3.98 14.30
CA TRP A 303 -1.02 -5.02 13.37
C TRP A 303 -0.96 -6.38 14.07
N GLN A 304 -1.69 -7.35 13.55
CA GLN A 304 -1.71 -8.72 14.07
C GLN A 304 -1.29 -9.74 13.02
N LEU A 305 -0.63 -10.81 13.45
CA LEU A 305 -0.19 -11.87 12.55
C LEU A 305 -1.41 -12.53 11.89
N PHE A 306 -1.41 -12.63 10.57
CA PHE A 306 -2.55 -13.19 9.84
C PHE A 306 -2.48 -14.72 9.82
N THR A 307 -2.95 -15.34 10.90
CA THR A 307 -2.94 -16.79 11.09
C THR A 307 -4.00 -17.49 10.24
N LYS A 308 -3.92 -18.83 10.18
CA LYS A 308 -4.95 -19.64 9.51
C LYS A 308 -6.32 -19.51 10.19
N ASP A 309 -6.34 -19.44 11.52
CA ASP A 309 -7.57 -19.32 12.30
C ASP A 309 -8.24 -17.97 12.03
N LEU A 310 -7.44 -16.89 12.04
CA LEU A 310 -7.93 -15.57 11.69
C LEU A 310 -8.44 -15.53 10.24
N LYS A 311 -7.73 -16.17 9.30
CA LYS A 311 -8.19 -16.30 7.92
C LYS A 311 -9.54 -17.04 7.82
N HIS A 312 -9.81 -18.02 8.68
CA HIS A 312 -11.10 -18.71 8.72
C HIS A 312 -12.22 -17.81 9.26
N ALA A 313 -11.92 -16.95 10.25
CA ALA A 313 -12.90 -16.00 10.79
C ALA A 313 -13.45 -15.03 9.72
N PHE A 314 -12.62 -14.61 8.77
CA PHE A 314 -13.06 -13.82 7.60
C PHE A 314 -14.04 -14.54 6.67
N SER A 315 -14.20 -15.85 6.77
CA SER A 315 -15.21 -16.60 5.99
C SER A 315 -16.60 -16.58 6.63
N ILE A 316 -16.72 -16.10 7.88
CA ILE A 316 -17.98 -16.15 8.65
C ILE A 316 -18.79 -14.86 8.45
N LYS A 317 -18.13 -13.70 8.50
CA LYS A 317 -18.75 -12.38 8.36
C LYS A 317 -18.08 -11.60 7.25
N LYS A 318 -18.86 -10.82 6.49
CA LYS A 318 -18.36 -9.91 5.45
C LYS A 318 -17.31 -8.94 6.02
N TYR A 319 -17.68 -8.25 7.09
CA TYR A 319 -16.79 -7.41 7.89
C TYR A 319 -16.43 -8.14 9.19
N HIS A 320 -15.15 -8.15 9.54
CA HIS A 320 -14.62 -8.80 10.74
C HIS A 320 -13.76 -7.78 11.50
N SER A 321 -14.26 -7.34 12.65
CA SER A 321 -13.53 -6.46 13.57
C SER A 321 -12.35 -7.21 14.19
N LEU A 322 -11.23 -6.51 14.37
CA LEU A 322 -9.97 -7.09 14.85
C LEU A 322 -9.54 -6.49 16.19
N ILE A 323 -10.50 -6.08 17.01
CA ILE A 323 -10.21 -5.55 18.35
C ILE A 323 -9.64 -6.68 19.21
N ILE A 324 -8.43 -6.45 19.74
CA ILE A 324 -7.78 -7.37 20.67
C ILE A 324 -8.28 -7.02 22.07
N ASP A 325 -9.06 -7.90 22.69
CA ASP A 325 -9.39 -7.79 24.12
C ASP A 325 -8.10 -7.92 24.94
N SER A 326 -7.55 -6.78 25.35
CA SER A 326 -6.35 -6.69 26.19
C SER A 326 -6.55 -7.21 27.63
N THR A 327 -7.77 -7.62 27.99
CA THR A 327 -8.12 -8.21 29.29
C THR A 327 -7.85 -9.72 29.39
N ARG A 328 -7.41 -10.38 28.31
CA ARG A 328 -6.99 -11.79 28.33
C ARG A 328 -5.49 -11.94 28.11
N THR A 329 -4.71 -11.77 29.18
CA THR A 329 -3.35 -12.31 29.26
C THR A 329 -3.41 -13.85 29.10
N PRO A 330 -2.75 -14.46 28.11
CA PRO A 330 -2.74 -15.91 27.97
C PRO A 330 -1.70 -16.50 28.93
N THR A 331 -2.10 -16.75 30.17
CA THR A 331 -1.37 -17.66 31.06
C THR A 331 -1.87 -19.08 30.83
N GLY A 332 -1.33 -19.78 29.82
CA GLY A 332 -1.54 -21.22 29.65
C GLY A 332 -1.55 -21.70 28.19
N PRO A 333 -1.32 -23.00 27.93
CA PRO A 333 -1.37 -23.56 26.58
C PRO A 333 -2.77 -23.36 25.97
N LEU A 334 -2.81 -22.88 24.73
CA LEU A 334 -4.04 -22.67 23.96
C LEU A 334 -4.79 -24.00 23.75
N THR A 335 -5.77 -24.27 24.60
CA THR A 335 -6.76 -25.33 24.41
C THR A 335 -8.15 -24.73 24.36
N HIS A 336 -8.85 -25.06 23.26
CA HIS A 336 -10.26 -24.82 22.94
C HIS A 336 -10.69 -23.45 22.37
N LEU A 337 -10.92 -23.46 21.05
CA LEU A 337 -11.53 -22.42 20.19
C LEU A 337 -13.05 -22.23 20.43
N SER A 338 -13.62 -22.68 21.55
CA SER A 338 -15.06 -22.63 21.79
C SER A 338 -15.56 -21.35 22.46
N ASP A 339 -14.67 -20.43 22.86
CA ASP A 339 -15.03 -19.24 23.64
C ASP A 339 -14.95 -17.90 22.87
N LEU A 340 -14.70 -17.93 21.56
CA LEU A 340 -14.78 -16.75 20.68
C LEU A 340 -16.19 -16.52 20.10
N SER A 341 -17.15 -17.41 20.38
CA SER A 341 -18.54 -17.33 19.91
C SER A 341 -19.51 -16.74 20.92
N LYS A 342 -19.04 -16.20 22.05
CA LYS A 342 -19.89 -15.62 23.13
C LYS A 342 -19.70 -14.11 23.32
N ILE A 343 -19.42 -13.38 22.25
CA ILE A 343 -19.48 -11.91 22.25
C ILE A 343 -20.83 -11.53 21.63
N SER A 344 -21.76 -11.19 22.53
CA SER A 344 -23.05 -10.50 22.34
C SER A 344 -23.67 -10.56 20.94
N ASP A 345 -24.63 -11.47 20.80
CA ASP A 345 -25.65 -11.56 19.74
C ASP A 345 -26.68 -10.39 19.81
N GLU A 346 -26.26 -9.15 20.06
CA GLU A 346 -27.20 -8.01 20.14
C GLU A 346 -27.16 -7.02 18.96
N ASP A 347 -26.23 -7.16 18.02
CA ASP A 347 -26.21 -6.35 16.78
C ASP A 347 -26.29 -7.19 15.51
N SER A 348 -27.06 -8.29 15.53
CA SER A 348 -27.45 -8.99 14.30
C SER A 348 -28.61 -8.27 13.61
N ILE A 349 -28.41 -7.01 13.24
CA ILE A 349 -29.22 -6.36 12.21
C ILE A 349 -28.58 -6.72 10.88
N ASN A 350 -29.09 -7.80 10.29
CA ASN A 350 -28.86 -8.18 8.91
C ASN A 350 -29.69 -7.27 8.01
N GLU A 351 -29.46 -5.95 8.09
CA GLU A 351 -30.06 -5.03 7.14
C GLU A 351 -29.16 -4.93 5.92
N ASP A 352 -29.78 -5.30 4.81
CA ASP A 352 -29.35 -5.05 3.45
C ASP A 352 -29.31 -3.52 3.21
N LEU A 353 -28.32 -2.87 3.81
CA LEU A 353 -28.09 -1.44 3.72
C LEU A 353 -27.44 -1.16 2.37
N SER A 354 -28.27 -1.20 1.34
CA SER A 354 -28.11 -0.41 0.13
C SER A 354 -28.24 1.08 0.47
N HIS A 355 -27.41 1.56 1.40
CA HIS A 355 -27.34 2.98 1.72
C HIS A 355 -26.72 3.69 0.53
N VAL A 356 -27.56 4.42 -0.19
CA VAL A 356 -27.16 5.64 -0.88
C VAL A 356 -26.24 6.38 0.08
N ILE A 357 -25.02 6.70 -0.36
CA ILE A 357 -24.14 7.55 0.43
C ILE A 357 -24.86 8.89 0.53
N ASP A 358 -25.42 9.16 1.70
CA ASP A 358 -25.94 10.48 2.02
C ASP A 358 -24.73 11.40 2.16
N ALA A 359 -24.53 12.29 1.18
CA ALA A 359 -23.40 13.21 1.16
C ALA A 359 -23.47 14.21 2.32
N ASP A 360 -24.65 14.40 2.91
CA ASP A 360 -24.91 15.38 3.96
C ASP A 360 -24.67 14.81 5.37
N VAL A 361 -24.32 13.52 5.48
CA VAL A 361 -23.97 12.89 6.77
C VAL A 361 -22.47 13.08 7.06
N PRO A 362 -22.11 13.79 8.14
CA PRO A 362 -20.71 13.98 8.51
C PRO A 362 -19.98 12.68 8.78
N LEU A 363 -18.69 12.64 8.46
CA LEU A 363 -17.86 11.45 8.69
C LEU A 363 -17.96 10.91 10.12
N PHE A 364 -17.83 11.77 11.14
CA PHE A 364 -17.89 11.39 12.56
C PHE A 364 -19.28 10.91 13.04
N ALA A 365 -20.32 11.04 12.21
CA ALA A 365 -21.64 10.48 12.45
C ALA A 365 -21.82 9.11 11.76
N ARG A 366 -20.85 8.66 10.96
CA ARG A 366 -20.86 7.37 10.28
C ARG A 366 -20.25 6.30 11.18
N ASN A 367 -20.75 5.08 11.05
CA ASN A 367 -20.14 3.91 11.65
C ASN A 367 -18.99 3.40 10.75
N MET A 368 -18.02 4.25 10.41
CA MET A 368 -16.83 3.84 9.65
C MET A 368 -15.75 3.34 10.62
N PRO A 369 -15.10 2.18 10.39
CA PRO A 369 -14.06 1.70 11.28
C PRO A 369 -12.82 2.62 11.35
N GLY A 370 -12.42 2.99 12.57
CA GLY A 370 -11.18 3.73 12.86
C GLY A 370 -11.26 5.25 12.72
N ILE A 371 -12.44 5.82 12.48
CA ILE A 371 -12.65 7.27 12.57
C ILE A 371 -13.13 7.64 13.98
N LEU A 372 -12.87 8.87 14.41
CA LEU A 372 -13.38 9.36 15.70
C LEU A 372 -14.87 9.65 15.59
N THR A 373 -15.64 9.22 16.58
CA THR A 373 -17.05 9.62 16.71
C THR A 373 -17.17 11.09 17.11
N ARG A 374 -18.39 11.63 17.08
CA ARG A 374 -18.67 12.99 17.56
C ARG A 374 -18.16 13.21 18.99
N GLU A 375 -18.36 12.24 19.87
CA GLU A 375 -17.99 12.32 21.29
C GLU A 375 -16.47 12.22 21.50
N GLU A 376 -15.77 11.61 20.56
CA GLU A 376 -14.31 11.45 20.58
C GLU A 376 -13.57 12.61 19.90
N LEU A 377 -14.29 13.50 19.20
CA LEU A 377 -13.68 14.68 18.60
C LEU A 377 -13.09 15.60 19.69
N PRO A 378 -11.94 16.25 19.40
CA PRO A 378 -11.40 17.28 20.28
C PRO A 378 -12.39 18.43 20.51
N MET A 379 -12.17 19.18 21.59
CA MET A 379 -12.91 20.41 21.84
C MET A 379 -12.74 21.39 20.68
N GLU A 380 -13.73 22.25 20.43
CA GLU A 380 -13.68 23.23 19.33
C GLU A 380 -12.45 24.15 19.39
N SER A 381 -11.94 24.43 20.59
CA SER A 381 -10.71 25.19 20.81
C SER A 381 -9.46 24.49 20.29
N ASP A 382 -9.45 23.16 20.24
CA ASP A 382 -8.36 22.36 19.65
C ASP A 382 -8.53 22.21 18.14
N LEU A 383 -9.77 22.01 17.67
CA LEU A 383 -10.08 22.04 16.24
C LEU A 383 -9.62 23.35 15.58
N GLY A 384 -9.84 24.47 16.28
CA GLY A 384 -9.45 25.81 15.85
C GLY A 384 -7.94 26.03 15.67
N LYS A 385 -7.09 25.19 16.28
CA LYS A 385 -5.62 25.27 16.17
C LYS A 385 -5.08 24.66 14.88
N MET A 386 -5.92 24.08 14.03
CA MET A 386 -5.46 23.60 12.73
C MET A 386 -5.13 24.79 11.83
N PHE A 387 -3.97 24.72 11.18
CA PHE A 387 -3.59 25.69 10.18
C PHE A 387 -4.40 25.49 8.90
N VAL A 388 -4.91 26.58 8.37
CA VAL A 388 -5.63 26.65 7.11
C VAL A 388 -4.97 27.67 6.20
N LYS A 389 -4.91 27.35 4.91
CA LYS A 389 -4.44 28.23 3.84
C LYS A 389 -5.62 28.54 2.92
N LEU A 390 -6.04 29.80 2.91
CA LEU A 390 -7.07 30.32 2.02
C LEU A 390 -6.38 31.17 0.96
N TYR A 391 -6.31 30.68 -0.27
CA TYR A 391 -5.54 31.30 -1.36
C TYR A 391 -4.08 31.62 -0.94
N TYR A 392 -3.79 32.88 -0.66
CA TYR A 392 -2.47 33.40 -0.29
C TYR A 392 -2.31 33.66 1.21
N THR A 393 -3.35 33.43 2.02
CA THR A 393 -3.37 33.74 3.44
C THR A 393 -3.32 32.48 4.29
N GLU A 394 -2.44 32.47 5.29
CA GLU A 394 -2.20 31.35 6.21
C GLU A 394 -2.58 31.79 7.62
N ARG A 395 -3.45 31.03 8.27
CA ARG A 395 -4.10 31.41 9.54
C ARG A 395 -4.43 30.16 10.35
N PHE A 396 -4.67 30.33 11.65
CA PHE A 396 -5.39 29.29 12.40
C PHE A 396 -6.87 29.31 12.04
N ALA A 397 -7.51 28.14 12.03
CA ALA A 397 -8.93 28.02 11.70
C ALA A 397 -9.82 28.85 12.65
N CYS A 398 -9.45 28.95 13.93
CA CYS A 398 -10.18 29.77 14.90
C CYS A 398 -10.16 31.28 14.62
N ASP A 399 -9.21 31.76 13.83
CA ASP A 399 -9.10 33.18 13.54
C ASP A 399 -10.08 33.60 12.43
N LEU A 400 -10.73 32.66 11.73
CA LEU A 400 -11.70 32.95 10.68
C LEU A 400 -12.96 33.62 11.26
N GLU A 401 -13.52 34.59 10.52
CA GLU A 401 -14.64 35.42 11.00
C GLU A 401 -15.89 34.58 11.33
N ASP A 402 -16.18 33.57 10.50
CA ASP A 402 -17.33 32.69 10.60
C ASP A 402 -17.14 31.53 11.59
N TRP A 403 -15.90 31.25 12.03
CA TRP A 403 -15.58 30.11 12.89
C TRP A 403 -16.46 30.05 14.13
N GLY A 404 -16.64 31.16 14.86
CA GLY A 404 -17.44 31.18 16.09
C GLY A 404 -18.92 30.85 15.87
N SER A 405 -19.46 31.16 14.69
CA SER A 405 -20.87 30.99 14.34
C SER A 405 -21.20 29.70 13.60
N SER A 406 -20.20 29.06 12.96
CA SER A 406 -20.40 27.82 12.20
C SER A 406 -20.60 26.60 13.11
N SER A 407 -21.25 25.56 12.58
CA SER A 407 -21.41 24.26 13.22
C SER A 407 -20.42 23.24 12.67
N ILE A 408 -19.98 22.29 13.50
CA ILE A 408 -19.22 21.11 13.03
C ILE A 408 -20.07 20.21 12.11
N ASP A 409 -21.39 20.34 12.16
CA ASP A 409 -22.34 19.58 11.34
C ASP A 409 -22.54 20.15 9.94
N ASP A 410 -22.08 21.39 9.70
CA ASP A 410 -22.13 22.01 8.38
C ASP A 410 -20.89 21.64 7.57
N LEU A 411 -21.04 20.62 6.71
CA LEU A 411 -19.99 20.07 5.85
C LEU A 411 -19.44 21.05 4.81
N TYR A 412 -20.16 22.15 4.56
CA TYR A 412 -19.71 23.18 3.64
C TYR A 412 -18.95 24.31 4.37
N SER A 413 -19.00 24.34 5.70
CA SER A 413 -18.23 25.27 6.51
C SER A 413 -16.81 24.77 6.75
N ILE A 414 -15.85 25.69 6.92
CA ILE A 414 -14.47 25.33 7.28
C ILE A 414 -14.45 24.58 8.62
N LYS A 415 -15.33 24.92 9.57
CA LYS A 415 -15.43 24.21 10.85
C LYS A 415 -15.84 22.74 10.67
N GLY A 416 -16.86 22.46 9.86
CA GLY A 416 -17.28 21.08 9.58
C GLY A 416 -16.22 20.29 8.84
N ILE A 417 -15.58 20.88 7.82
CA ILE A 417 -14.48 20.25 7.09
C ILE A 417 -13.29 19.94 8.00
N VAL A 418 -12.93 20.88 8.88
CA VAL A 418 -11.91 20.66 9.92
C VAL A 418 -12.29 19.48 10.81
N ALA A 419 -13.53 19.41 11.28
CA ALA A 419 -14.02 18.30 12.11
C ALA A 419 -13.96 16.95 11.37
N GLU A 420 -14.30 16.90 10.07
CA GLU A 420 -14.18 15.68 9.27
C GLU A 420 -12.73 15.20 9.15
N VAL A 421 -11.79 16.11 8.88
CA VAL A 421 -10.37 15.75 8.80
C VAL A 421 -9.85 15.25 10.15
N PHE A 422 -10.22 15.91 11.26
CA PHE A 422 -9.87 15.43 12.61
C PHE A 422 -10.44 14.05 12.89
N SER A 423 -11.70 13.79 12.50
CA SER A 423 -12.31 12.48 12.64
C SER A 423 -11.54 11.40 11.86
N ALA A 424 -11.12 11.72 10.64
CA ALA A 424 -10.45 10.78 9.75
C ALA A 424 -8.99 10.49 10.13
N PHE A 425 -8.24 11.53 10.50
CA PHE A 425 -6.79 11.46 10.71
C PHE A 425 -6.45 11.24 12.19
N GLY A 426 -7.25 11.81 13.08
CA GLY A 426 -7.01 11.87 14.52
C GLY A 426 -6.08 13.04 14.91
N PRO A 427 -6.08 13.41 16.21
CA PRO A 427 -5.47 14.65 16.69
C PRO A 427 -3.95 14.71 16.49
N GLU A 428 -3.24 13.58 16.60
CA GLU A 428 -1.78 13.59 16.44
C GLU A 428 -1.36 13.87 14.99
N LEU A 429 -2.05 13.28 14.01
CA LEU A 429 -1.73 13.50 12.60
C LEU A 429 -2.15 14.89 12.12
N CYS A 430 -3.23 15.45 12.68
CA CYS A 430 -3.66 16.82 12.35
C CYS A 430 -2.63 17.89 12.74
N LYS A 431 -1.71 17.61 13.67
CA LYS A 431 -0.61 18.54 14.02
C LYS A 431 0.48 18.62 12.96
N GLU A 432 0.55 17.66 12.04
CA GLU A 432 1.59 17.53 11.01
C GLU A 432 1.12 18.03 9.64
N ILE A 433 -0.11 18.55 9.55
CA ILE A 433 -0.72 19.01 8.30
C ILE A 433 -1.30 20.40 8.42
N PHE A 434 -1.45 21.06 7.26
CA PHE A 434 -2.34 22.20 7.11
C PHE A 434 -3.36 21.90 6.01
N LEU A 435 -4.53 22.52 6.11
CA LEU A 435 -5.57 22.40 5.10
C LEU A 435 -5.42 23.50 4.06
N ASN A 436 -5.39 23.11 2.78
CA ASN A 436 -5.27 24.01 1.65
C ASN A 436 -6.61 24.13 0.92
N PHE A 437 -7.23 25.30 1.02
CA PHE A 437 -8.44 25.67 0.29
C PHE A 437 -8.02 26.66 -0.81
N GLN A 438 -7.94 26.15 -2.04
CA GLN A 438 -7.63 26.94 -3.23
C GLN A 438 -8.89 27.31 -4.00
#